data_AF-A0A413H8C8-F1
#
_entry.id   AF-A0A413H8C8-F1
#
_cell.length_a   1.000
_cell.length_b   1.000
_cell.length_c   1.000
_cell.angle_alpha   90.00
_cell.angle_beta   90.00
_cell.angle_gamma   90.00
#
_symmetry.space_group_name_H-M   'P 1'
#
loop_
_entity.id
_entity.type
_entity.pdbx_description
1 polymer ?
#
loop_
_entity_poly.entity_id
_entity_poly.type
_entity_poly.pdbx_seq_one_letter_code
_entity_poly.pdbx_strand_id
1 'polypeptide(L)'
;MQRAGRVVCRNLGQVVIARELGVTFDVAAPVFCANRATLTWLRGLGAGRVYLPAELLGNDAERIAELAAEPGVWGPVDADRPELMVCEHCLLTAEGVCATDATGQVRCRDCLRRRQVRYLVERDGTRLPVAIDACGRTRIFLS
;
A
#
# COMPACT_ATOMS: atom_id res chain seq x y z
N MET A 1 -13.89 -6.17 -21.99
CA MET A 1 -13.76 -5.82 -20.56
C MET A 1 -12.99 -6.96 -19.88
N GLN A 2 -11.68 -6.82 -19.67
CA GLN A 2 -10.90 -7.83 -18.95
C GLN A 2 -11.32 -7.80 -17.48
N ARG A 3 -11.94 -8.87 -16.99
CA ARG A 3 -12.17 -9.03 -15.55
C ARG A 3 -10.83 -9.35 -14.91
N ALA A 4 -10.42 -8.55 -13.93
CA ALA A 4 -9.26 -8.90 -13.10
C ALA A 4 -9.54 -10.27 -12.46
N GLY A 5 -8.70 -11.26 -12.76
CA GLY A 5 -8.94 -12.65 -12.34
C GLY A 5 -8.83 -12.88 -10.84
N ARG A 6 -8.28 -11.91 -10.08
CA ARG A 6 -8.10 -11.96 -8.62
C ARG A 6 -8.11 -10.56 -8.02
N VAL A 7 -8.59 -10.44 -6.77
CA VAL A 7 -8.48 -9.23 -5.96
C VAL A 7 -7.13 -9.23 -5.24
N VAL A 8 -6.40 -8.12 -5.29
CA VAL A 8 -5.16 -7.95 -4.51
C VAL A 8 -5.43 -6.92 -3.42
N CYS A 9 -5.43 -7.35 -2.17
CA CYS A 9 -5.59 -6.52 -1.00
C CYS A 9 -4.23 -5.89 -0.63
N ARG A 10 -4.25 -4.56 -0.49
CA ARG A 10 -3.10 -3.69 -0.18
C ARG A 10 -3.28 -3.00 1.18
N ASN A 11 -4.38 -3.26 1.90
CA ASN A 11 -4.57 -2.90 3.31
C ASN A 11 -5.50 -3.91 4.02
N LEU A 12 -5.54 -3.88 5.35
CA LEU A 12 -6.35 -4.82 6.15
C LEU A 12 -7.86 -4.59 6.01
N GLY A 13 -8.32 -3.36 5.77
CA GLY A 13 -9.73 -3.09 5.51
C GLY A 13 -10.24 -3.80 4.25
N GLN A 14 -9.42 -3.84 3.20
CA GLN A 14 -9.71 -4.60 1.98
C GLN A 14 -9.73 -6.11 2.24
N VAL A 15 -8.86 -6.61 3.12
CA VAL A 15 -8.87 -8.03 3.52
C VAL A 15 -10.18 -8.38 4.23
N VAL A 16 -10.62 -7.54 5.17
CA VAL A 16 -11.90 -7.73 5.87
C VAL A 16 -13.06 -7.78 4.89
N ILE A 17 -13.16 -6.80 3.98
CA ILE A 17 -14.24 -6.73 2.99
C ILE A 17 -14.21 -7.94 2.04
N ALA A 18 -13.03 -8.33 1.52
CA ALA A 18 -12.91 -9.48 0.62
C ALA A 18 -13.33 -10.78 1.31
N ARG A 19 -12.98 -10.94 2.59
CA ARG A 19 -13.38 -12.08 3.42
C ARG A 19 -14.89 -12.10 3.67
N GLU A 20 -15.49 -10.99 4.03
CA GLU A 20 -16.94 -10.87 4.26
C GLU A 20 -17.74 -11.18 2.99
N LEU A 21 -17.23 -10.78 1.83
CA LEU A 21 -17.85 -11.04 0.52
C LEU A 21 -17.55 -12.45 -0.03
N GLY A 22 -16.74 -13.26 0.66
CA GLY A 22 -16.36 -14.61 0.20
C GLY A 22 -15.55 -14.64 -1.10
N VAL A 23 -14.89 -13.53 -1.46
CA VAL A 23 -14.12 -13.41 -2.70
C VAL A 23 -12.70 -13.89 -2.46
N THR A 24 -12.15 -14.67 -3.39
CA THR A 24 -10.72 -15.05 -3.33
C THR A 24 -9.82 -13.83 -3.50
N PHE A 25 -8.89 -13.63 -2.57
CA PHE A 25 -7.97 -12.50 -2.60
C PHE A 25 -6.53 -12.92 -2.35
N ASP A 26 -5.62 -12.09 -2.83
CA ASP A 26 -4.19 -12.12 -2.51
C ASP A 26 -3.83 -10.91 -1.66
N VAL A 27 -2.65 -10.94 -1.05
CA VAL A 27 -2.13 -9.84 -0.25
C VAL A 27 -0.79 -9.38 -0.81
N ALA A 28 -0.60 -8.08 -0.91
CA ALA A 28 0.66 -7.47 -1.32
C ALA A 28 0.97 -6.22 -0.47
N ALA A 29 2.22 -5.77 -0.53
CA ALA A 29 2.68 -4.53 0.08
C ALA A 29 1.72 -3.36 -0.25
N PRO A 30 1.37 -2.48 0.69
CA PRO A 30 2.02 -2.27 1.99
C PRO A 30 1.52 -3.16 3.14
N VAL A 31 0.69 -4.17 2.90
CA VAL A 31 0.50 -5.23 3.92
C VAL A 31 1.78 -6.06 3.96
N PHE A 32 2.63 -5.73 4.93
CA PHE A 32 4.03 -6.15 4.95
C PHE A 32 4.18 -7.57 5.50
N CYS A 33 4.64 -8.51 4.67
CA CYS A 33 4.94 -9.88 5.08
C CYS A 33 6.45 -10.10 5.16
N ALA A 34 7.02 -9.99 6.36
CA ALA A 34 8.47 -10.05 6.58
C ALA A 34 8.96 -11.29 7.32
N ASN A 35 8.07 -12.20 7.71
CA ASN A 35 8.43 -13.43 8.42
C ASN A 35 7.33 -14.47 8.30
N ARG A 36 7.68 -15.70 8.69
CA ARG A 36 6.79 -16.86 8.68
C ARG A 36 5.55 -16.65 9.53
N ALA A 37 5.67 -15.99 10.69
CA ALA A 37 4.52 -15.70 11.54
C ALA A 37 3.48 -14.84 10.84
N THR A 38 3.92 -13.80 10.14
CA THR A 38 3.04 -12.90 9.37
C THR A 38 2.45 -13.63 8.17
N LEU A 39 3.24 -14.45 7.47
CA LEU A 39 2.76 -15.30 6.38
C LEU A 39 1.62 -16.21 6.86
N THR A 40 1.84 -16.96 7.95
CA THR A 40 0.84 -17.85 8.55
C THR A 40 -0.43 -17.08 8.94
N TRP A 41 -0.28 -15.88 9.52
CA TRP A 41 -1.41 -15.04 9.88
C TRP A 41 -2.23 -14.61 8.66
N LEU A 42 -1.58 -14.12 7.59
CA LEU A 42 -2.25 -13.75 6.34
C LEU A 42 -2.96 -14.93 5.68
N ARG A 43 -2.37 -16.13 5.75
CA ARG A 43 -3.01 -17.37 5.28
C ARG A 43 -4.23 -17.74 6.10
N GLY A 44 -4.16 -17.60 7.43
CA GLY A 44 -5.29 -17.80 8.33
C GLY A 44 -6.46 -16.84 8.05
N LEU A 45 -6.19 -15.67 7.46
CA LEU A 45 -7.23 -14.74 6.99
C LEU A 45 -7.87 -15.14 5.66
N GLY A 46 -7.30 -16.11 4.94
CA GLY A 46 -7.82 -16.60 3.65
C GLY A 46 -7.03 -16.12 2.42
N ALA A 47 -5.85 -15.52 2.59
CA ALA A 47 -5.03 -15.09 1.45
C ALA A 47 -4.60 -16.28 0.58
N GLY A 48 -4.88 -16.21 -0.72
CA GLY A 48 -4.53 -17.23 -1.71
C GLY A 48 -3.08 -17.14 -2.20
N ARG A 49 -2.52 -15.93 -2.27
CA ARG A 49 -1.10 -15.66 -2.49
C ARG A 49 -0.65 -14.51 -1.60
N VAL A 50 0.62 -14.51 -1.23
CA VAL A 50 1.26 -13.42 -0.50
C VAL A 50 2.46 -12.95 -1.32
N TYR A 51 2.39 -11.71 -1.79
CA TYR A 51 3.46 -11.08 -2.54
C TYR A 51 4.40 -10.36 -1.56
N LEU A 52 5.69 -10.67 -1.64
CA LEU A 52 6.70 -10.09 -0.78
C LEU A 52 6.90 -8.60 -1.11
N PRO A 53 7.08 -7.73 -0.11
CA PRO A 53 7.43 -6.33 -0.31
C PRO A 53 8.78 -6.17 -1.01
N ALA A 54 8.89 -5.21 -1.92
CA ALA A 54 10.12 -4.96 -2.67
C ALA A 54 11.25 -4.48 -1.74
N GLU A 55 10.89 -3.78 -0.66
CA GLU A 55 11.78 -3.28 0.38
C GLU A 55 12.58 -4.41 1.04
N LEU A 56 12.00 -5.61 1.15
CA LEU A 56 12.73 -6.72 1.75
C LEU A 56 13.85 -7.20 0.83
N LEU A 57 13.63 -7.21 -0.50
CA LEU A 57 14.53 -7.85 -1.47
C LEU A 57 15.97 -7.32 -1.42
N GLY A 58 16.17 -6.06 -1.01
CA GLY A 58 17.51 -5.47 -0.87
C GLY A 58 18.17 -5.66 0.50
N ASN A 59 17.43 -6.11 1.53
CA ASN A 59 17.85 -5.97 2.92
C ASN A 59 18.21 -7.28 3.63
N ASP A 60 17.61 -8.42 3.25
CA ASP A 60 17.81 -9.68 3.97
C ASP A 60 17.56 -10.92 3.08
N ALA A 61 18.57 -11.27 2.28
CA ALA A 61 18.45 -12.29 1.24
C ALA A 61 18.15 -13.70 1.78
N GLU A 62 18.74 -14.08 2.92
CA GLU A 62 18.53 -15.40 3.53
C GLU A 62 17.09 -15.56 4.02
N ARG A 63 16.60 -14.56 4.76
CA ARG A 63 15.22 -14.55 5.27
C ARG A 63 14.19 -14.55 4.14
N ILE A 64 14.49 -13.89 3.03
CA ILE A 64 13.64 -13.90 1.84
C ILE A 64 13.66 -15.25 1.16
N ALA A 65 14.81 -15.90 1.05
CA ALA A 65 14.90 -17.23 0.46
C ALA A 65 14.01 -18.23 1.22
N GLU A 66 14.03 -18.19 2.55
CA GLU A 66 13.16 -19.00 3.39
C GLU A 66 11.67 -18.72 3.14
N LEU A 67 11.28 -17.44 3.03
CA LEU A 67 9.89 -17.06 2.76
C LEU A 67 9.46 -17.41 1.34
N ALA A 68 10.32 -17.19 0.36
CA ALA A 68 10.06 -17.45 -1.05
C ALA A 68 9.97 -18.95 -1.35
N ALA A 69 10.57 -19.80 -0.53
CA ALA A 69 10.41 -21.26 -0.60
C ALA A 69 9.01 -21.73 -0.19
N GLU A 70 8.23 -20.91 0.52
CA GLU A 70 6.89 -21.29 0.96
C GLU A 70 5.87 -21.29 -0.20
N PRO A 71 5.01 -22.32 -0.31
CA PRO A 71 4.01 -22.40 -1.37
C PRO A 71 3.10 -21.17 -1.42
N GLY A 72 2.96 -20.62 -2.63
CA GLY A 72 2.08 -19.47 -2.88
C GLY A 72 2.63 -18.14 -2.39
N VAL A 73 3.90 -18.06 -1.98
CA VAL A 73 4.64 -16.81 -1.83
C VAL A 73 5.22 -16.39 -3.19
N TRP A 74 5.09 -15.11 -3.52
CA TRP A 74 5.52 -14.55 -4.80
C TRP A 74 6.36 -13.30 -4.57
N GLY A 75 7.15 -12.90 -5.58
CA GLY A 75 7.87 -11.62 -5.55
C GLY A 75 6.94 -10.39 -5.53
N PRO A 76 7.48 -9.17 -5.45
CA PRO A 76 6.69 -7.95 -5.37
C PRO A 76 5.81 -7.74 -6.60
N VAL A 77 4.62 -7.19 -6.35
CA VAL A 77 3.74 -6.67 -7.39
C VAL A 77 4.14 -5.23 -7.69
N ASP A 78 4.24 -4.88 -8.98
CA ASP A 78 4.66 -3.55 -9.45
C ASP A 78 6.09 -3.19 -9.01
N ALA A 79 7.06 -4.09 -9.25
CA ALA A 79 8.45 -3.92 -8.85
C ALA A 79 9.10 -2.61 -9.36
N ASP A 80 8.62 -2.07 -10.49
CA ASP A 80 9.10 -0.81 -11.05
C ASP A 80 8.59 0.44 -10.30
N ARG A 81 7.56 0.29 -9.46
CA ARG A 81 7.03 1.38 -8.63
C ARG A 81 6.46 0.84 -7.32
N PRO A 82 7.32 0.36 -6.41
CA PRO A 82 6.89 -0.27 -5.17
C PRO A 82 6.14 0.71 -4.28
N GLU A 83 4.95 0.32 -3.82
CA GLU A 83 4.18 1.10 -2.86
C GLU A 83 4.63 0.74 -1.44
N LEU A 84 5.34 1.68 -0.80
CA LEU A 84 5.95 1.53 0.52
C LEU A 84 4.91 1.59 1.64
N MET A 85 4.00 2.56 1.56
CA MET A 85 3.03 2.81 2.62
C MET A 85 1.76 3.46 2.07
N VAL A 86 0.63 3.13 2.70
CA VAL A 86 -0.66 3.81 2.51
C VAL A 86 -1.07 4.46 3.82
N CYS A 87 -1.47 5.72 3.75
CA CYS A 87 -2.11 6.44 4.85
C CYS A 87 -3.57 6.68 4.51
N GLU A 88 -4.47 6.40 5.46
CA GLU A 88 -5.92 6.65 5.33
C GLU A 88 -6.28 8.15 5.42
N HIS A 89 -5.29 9.02 5.59
CA HIS A 89 -5.44 10.46 5.65
C HIS A 89 -4.48 11.18 4.70
N CYS A 90 -4.80 12.43 4.40
CA CYS A 90 -4.04 13.28 3.48
C CYS A 90 -2.84 13.87 4.19
N LEU A 91 -1.61 13.53 3.79
CA LEU A 91 -0.40 14.08 4.42
C LEU A 91 -0.27 15.61 4.33
N LEU A 92 -0.94 16.25 3.35
CA LEU A 92 -0.94 17.72 3.21
C LEU A 92 -1.63 18.45 4.37
N THR A 93 -2.32 17.76 5.28
CA THR A 93 -2.81 18.39 6.51
C THR A 93 -1.66 18.89 7.38
N ALA A 94 -0.46 18.32 7.24
CA ALA A 94 0.76 18.83 7.87
C ALA A 94 1.16 20.24 7.36
N GLU A 95 0.74 20.62 6.15
CA GLU A 95 1.01 21.95 5.56
C GLU A 95 -0.04 22.99 5.95
N GLY A 96 -1.07 22.60 6.70
CA GLY A 96 -2.14 23.48 7.14
C GLY A 96 -3.54 23.01 6.74
N VAL A 97 -4.54 23.77 7.22
CA VAL A 97 -5.96 23.43 7.18
C VAL A 97 -6.48 23.10 5.77
N CYS A 98 -7.43 22.18 5.70
CA CYS A 98 -8.06 21.81 4.43
C CYS A 98 -8.86 22.98 3.83
N ALA A 99 -8.93 23.03 2.49
CA ALA A 99 -9.80 23.97 1.80
C ALA A 99 -11.27 23.61 2.05
N THR A 100 -12.06 24.59 2.46
CA THR A 100 -13.52 24.49 2.63
C THR A 100 -14.25 25.34 1.60
N ASP A 101 -15.48 24.98 1.27
CA ASP A 101 -16.38 25.89 0.54
C ASP A 101 -17.06 26.91 1.45
N ALA A 102 -17.97 27.69 0.87
CA ALA A 102 -18.75 28.71 1.56
C ALA A 102 -19.66 28.15 2.67
N THR A 103 -19.93 26.84 2.71
CA THR A 103 -20.72 26.20 3.78
C THR A 103 -19.83 25.62 4.88
N GLY A 104 -18.50 25.73 4.74
CA GLY A 104 -17.53 25.15 5.67
C GLY A 104 -17.23 23.68 5.42
N GLN A 105 -17.74 23.08 4.34
CA GLN A 105 -17.49 21.68 4.02
C GLN A 105 -16.14 21.51 3.33
N VAL A 106 -15.36 20.51 3.74
CA VAL A 106 -14.05 20.21 3.14
C VAL A 106 -14.19 19.75 1.70
N ARG A 107 -13.49 20.43 0.78
CA ARG A 107 -13.46 20.10 -0.66
C ARG A 107 -12.11 19.53 -1.09
N CYS A 108 -11.82 18.34 -0.57
CA CYS A 108 -10.60 17.58 -0.86
C CYS A 108 -10.32 17.41 -2.36
N ARG A 109 -11.35 17.10 -3.16
CA ARG A 109 -11.23 16.85 -4.61
C ARG A 109 -10.65 18.05 -5.37
N ASP A 110 -10.92 19.26 -4.91
CA ASP A 110 -10.57 20.50 -5.61
C ASP A 110 -9.31 21.17 -5.01
N CYS A 111 -8.64 20.51 -4.06
CA CYS A 111 -7.47 21.04 -3.37
C CYS A 111 -6.28 21.22 -4.34
N LEU A 112 -5.95 22.47 -4.66
CA LEU A 112 -4.85 22.81 -5.58
C LEU A 112 -3.48 22.27 -5.13
N ARG A 113 -3.27 22.11 -3.81
CA ARG A 113 -2.03 21.55 -3.25
C ARG A 113 -1.73 20.13 -3.76
N ARG A 114 -2.75 19.35 -4.13
CA ARG A 114 -2.61 17.99 -4.67
C ARG A 114 -2.14 17.94 -6.13
N ARG A 115 -2.16 19.07 -6.85
CA ARG A 115 -1.69 19.14 -8.25
C ARG A 115 -0.16 19.25 -8.35
N GLN A 116 0.51 19.54 -7.25
CA GLN A 116 1.96 19.63 -7.20
C GLN A 116 2.55 18.24 -6.99
N VAL A 117 3.71 17.98 -7.61
CA VAL A 117 4.50 16.78 -7.30
C VAL A 117 4.99 16.88 -5.86
N ARG A 118 4.78 15.81 -5.08
CA ARG A 118 5.10 15.77 -3.65
C ARG A 118 6.08 14.66 -3.35
N TYR A 119 6.93 14.91 -2.35
CA TYR A 119 7.89 13.96 -1.83
C TYR A 119 7.91 14.01 -0.31
N LEU A 120 8.09 12.86 0.34
CA LEU A 120 8.67 12.80 1.68
C LEU A 120 10.18 12.75 1.53
N VAL A 121 10.89 13.50 2.37
CA VAL A 121 12.35 13.55 2.36
C VAL A 121 12.85 12.80 3.58
N GLU A 122 13.52 11.68 3.34
CA GLU A 122 14.15 10.87 4.39
C GLU A 122 15.37 11.58 4.98
N ARG A 123 15.87 11.09 6.12
CA ARG A 123 17.03 11.67 6.83
C ARG A 123 18.29 11.73 5.96
N ASP A 124 18.45 10.77 5.06
CA ASP A 124 19.59 10.68 4.13
C ASP A 124 19.40 11.53 2.85
N GLY A 125 18.27 12.24 2.74
CA GLY A 125 17.93 13.08 1.58
C GLY A 125 17.16 12.35 0.47
N THR A 126 16.89 11.05 0.62
CA THR A 126 16.08 10.28 -0.34
C THR A 126 14.68 10.87 -0.45
N ARG A 127 14.17 10.99 -1.69
CA ARG A 127 12.89 11.63 -2.01
C ARG A 127 11.83 10.61 -2.39
N LEU A 128 11.06 10.15 -1.43
CA LEU A 128 9.98 9.18 -1.65
C LEU A 128 8.78 9.85 -2.33
N PRO A 129 8.38 9.45 -3.55
CA PRO A 129 7.23 10.03 -4.22
C PRO A 129 5.93 9.83 -3.43
N VAL A 130 5.10 10.87 -3.40
CA VAL A 130 3.81 10.87 -2.70
C VAL A 130 2.68 11.14 -3.68
N ALA A 131 1.68 10.25 -3.71
CA ALA A 131 0.43 10.46 -4.43
C ALA A 131 -0.75 10.54 -3.45
N ILE A 132 -1.69 11.43 -3.70
CA ILE A 132 -2.87 11.62 -2.85
C ILE A 132 -4.11 11.58 -3.74
N ASP A 133 -5.05 10.68 -3.42
CA ASP A 133 -6.26 10.55 -4.21
C ASP A 133 -7.30 11.65 -3.92
N ALA A 134 -8.44 11.62 -4.61
CA ALA A 134 -9.51 12.60 -4.44
C ALA A 134 -10.14 12.56 -3.02
N CYS A 135 -10.14 11.39 -2.37
CA CYS A 135 -10.65 11.19 -1.02
C CYS A 135 -9.64 11.57 0.06
N GLY A 136 -8.38 11.80 -0.32
CA GLY A 136 -7.30 12.17 0.59
C GLY A 136 -6.49 10.99 1.09
N ARG A 137 -6.67 9.77 0.57
CA ARG A 137 -5.78 8.66 0.91
C ARG A 137 -4.41 8.92 0.28
N THR A 138 -3.36 8.79 1.08
CA THR A 138 -1.98 9.00 0.63
C THR A 138 -1.28 7.67 0.36
N ARG A 139 -0.49 7.63 -0.71
CA ARG A 139 0.40 6.52 -1.09
C ARG A 139 1.82 7.06 -1.20
N ILE A 140 2.75 6.34 -0.59
CA ILE A 140 4.18 6.64 -0.60
C ILE A 140 4.86 5.52 -1.38
N PHE A 141 5.76 5.88 -2.29
CA PHE A 141 6.47 4.92 -3.15
C PHE A 141 7.96 4.90 -2.83
N LEU A 142 8.61 3.76 -3.07
CA LEU A 142 10.07 3.72 -3.17
C LEU A 142 10.53 4.48 -4.41
N SER A 143 11.71 5.09 -4.31
CA SER A 143 12.39 5.80 -5.41
C SER A 143 13.21 4.86 -6.27
#